data_AF-A0A949HE77-F1
#
_entry.id   AF-A0A949HE77-F1
#
_cell.length_a   1.000
_cell.length_b   1.000
_cell.length_c   1.000
_cell.angle_alpha   90.00
_cell.angle_beta   90.00
_cell.angle_gamma   90.00
#
_symmetry.space_group_name_H-M   'P 1'
#
loop_
_entity.id
_entity.type
_entity.pdbx_description
1 polymer ?
#
loop_
_entity_poly.entity_id
_entity_poly.type
_entity_poly.pdbx_seq_one_letter_code
_entity_poly.pdbx_strand_id
1 'polypeptide(L)'
;MAKKPFPTRRRASGAGDDAVRPPTGDYQLVIVESPAKAKTIEKYLGPGFVVKASIGHIRDLPSKAPKGSKQPVPGVDLDHDFTPTYEIDSDKTRTVTELRKLAKGARDVWFATDLDREGEAIAWHLTQVLGVDPAHAKRVTFDAITKSEVQRAFQAPRAINMPRVEAQQARRIVDRIVGYRVSPILWKKVAGGLSAGRVQSVATRIVVEREQEIRAFTPAESWEITGLMTFDVAAGPRLHEQWNAFMARRDERGRPPLVRERMAWLADQRSLTCDLVEVGGRPVKIEAESTDDVDIAGEARAAAEAAGLTAIEVVRETDESAKGRGRNVVRLVGRPDPAARYTVESIDVTRTRSRPFPPFITSTLQQAASSRLGMSTDRTMRIAQQLYEGIDIPGEGRVGLITYMRTDSTNLSREAVEMARRYLDEKHGAAYVPEKPRMYASSNDSAQEAHEAIRPTDAFRDPDRIAAALSEEQFRLYRLIWQCFVACQSTDAEWDSTA
;
A
#
# COMPACT_ATOMS: atom_id res chain seq x y z
N MET A 1 -20.37 22.71 57.63
CA MET A 1 -19.04 22.38 57.06
C MET A 1 -19.01 22.87 55.62
N ALA A 2 -18.27 23.95 55.36
CA ALA A 2 -18.24 24.67 54.09
C ALA A 2 -17.32 23.97 53.07
N LYS A 3 -17.81 23.83 51.82
CA LYS A 3 -17.04 23.38 50.66
C LYS A 3 -16.12 24.51 50.19
N LYS A 4 -14.80 24.27 50.21
CA LYS A 4 -13.80 25.16 49.58
C LYS A 4 -13.89 25.06 48.05
N PRO A 5 -13.88 26.18 47.31
CA PRO A 5 -13.79 26.16 45.85
C PRO A 5 -12.33 26.02 45.38
N PHE A 6 -12.13 25.24 44.32
CA PHE A 6 -10.87 25.15 43.59
C PHE A 6 -10.63 26.41 42.73
N PRO A 7 -9.40 26.90 42.59
CA PRO A 7 -9.11 28.15 41.89
C PRO A 7 -9.15 27.97 40.36
N THR A 8 -9.77 28.93 39.70
CA THR A 8 -9.81 29.10 38.24
C THR A 8 -8.42 29.42 37.69
N ARG A 9 -7.89 28.53 36.83
CA ARG A 9 -6.69 28.80 36.03
C ARG A 9 -7.03 29.85 34.96
N ARG A 10 -6.42 31.03 35.06
CA ARG A 10 -6.36 32.05 33.99
C ARG A 10 -5.90 31.40 32.68
N ARG A 11 -6.69 31.53 31.61
CA ARG A 11 -6.23 31.29 30.24
C ARG A 11 -5.11 32.28 29.92
N ALA A 12 -3.91 31.76 29.66
CA ALA A 12 -2.88 32.50 28.97
C ALA A 12 -3.37 32.76 27.54
N SER A 13 -3.37 34.04 27.14
CA SER A 13 -3.60 34.48 25.77
C SER A 13 -2.45 33.99 24.89
N GLY A 14 -2.67 32.87 24.20
CA GLY A 14 -1.76 32.30 23.22
C GLY A 14 -1.81 33.07 21.91
N ALA A 15 -0.64 33.58 21.51
CA ALA A 15 -0.14 33.89 20.16
C ALA A 15 -1.20 34.09 19.06
N GLY A 16 -1.34 35.35 18.64
CA GLY A 16 -2.03 35.69 17.40
C GLY A 16 -1.36 35.02 16.20
N ASP A 17 -2.19 34.46 15.32
CA ASP A 17 -1.88 34.14 13.93
C ASP A 17 -1.14 35.33 13.31
N ASP A 18 0.13 35.13 12.92
CA ASP A 18 0.88 36.07 12.08
C ASP A 18 0.21 36.12 10.71
N ALA A 19 -0.85 36.93 10.60
CA ALA A 19 -1.42 37.35 9.35
C ALA A 19 -0.39 38.23 8.63
N VAL A 20 0.49 37.60 7.87
CA VAL A 20 1.46 38.26 6.99
C VAL A 20 0.72 39.31 6.17
N ARG A 21 1.05 40.59 6.41
CA ARG A 21 0.53 41.74 5.68
C ARG A 21 0.85 41.52 4.19
N PRO A 22 -0.10 41.69 3.26
CA PRO A 22 0.16 41.42 1.84
C PRO A 22 1.33 42.30 1.39
N PRO A 23 2.33 41.72 0.68
CA PRO A 23 3.48 42.48 0.23
C PRO A 23 3.00 43.64 -0.65
N THR A 24 3.48 44.84 -0.34
CA THR A 24 3.32 46.03 -1.18
C THR A 24 4.40 45.98 -2.26
N GLY A 25 4.07 45.52 -3.48
CA GLY A 25 5.00 45.38 -4.61
C GLY A 25 4.45 44.57 -5.78
N ASP A 26 5.22 44.44 -6.88
CA ASP A 26 4.93 43.56 -8.02
C ASP A 26 5.27 42.10 -7.63
N TYR A 27 4.25 41.28 -7.37
CA TYR A 27 4.41 39.86 -7.01
C TYR A 27 3.46 38.96 -7.80
N GLN A 28 3.81 37.67 -7.87
CA GLN A 28 2.97 36.64 -8.48
C GLN A 28 2.39 35.73 -7.38
N LEU A 29 1.10 35.44 -7.46
CA LEU A 29 0.41 34.55 -6.51
C LEU A 29 0.46 33.12 -7.02
N VAL A 30 0.88 32.17 -6.18
CA VAL A 30 0.83 30.74 -6.45
C VAL A 30 -0.10 30.07 -5.46
N ILE A 31 -1.06 29.29 -5.94
CA ILE A 31 -2.03 28.60 -5.09
C ILE A 31 -1.82 27.08 -5.19
N VAL A 32 -1.65 26.43 -4.03
CA VAL A 32 -1.44 24.99 -3.87
C VAL A 32 -2.50 24.37 -2.95
N GLU A 33 -2.62 23.05 -2.88
CA GLU A 33 -3.63 22.43 -2.01
C GLU A 33 -3.29 22.45 -0.51
N SER A 34 -2.01 22.34 -0.13
CA SER A 34 -1.60 22.18 1.27
C SER A 34 -0.55 23.20 1.75
N PRO A 35 -0.54 23.56 3.04
CA PRO A 35 0.47 24.46 3.60
C PRO A 35 1.90 23.91 3.53
N ALA A 36 2.04 22.59 3.64
CA ALA A 36 3.32 21.89 3.58
C ALA A 36 3.98 22.05 2.20
N LYS A 37 3.19 21.88 1.13
CA LYS A 37 3.62 22.12 -0.25
C LYS A 37 3.93 23.60 -0.52
N ALA A 38 3.15 24.51 0.06
CA ALA A 38 3.36 25.96 -0.11
C ALA A 38 4.77 26.36 0.35
N LYS A 39 5.17 25.94 1.55
CA LYS A 39 6.50 26.21 2.11
C LYS A 39 7.63 25.68 1.23
N THR A 40 7.48 24.47 0.70
CA THR A 40 8.51 23.84 -0.14
C THR A 40 8.65 24.55 -1.49
N ILE A 41 7.54 24.91 -2.14
CA ILE A 41 7.54 25.60 -3.44
C ILE A 41 8.03 27.04 -3.31
N GLU A 42 7.63 27.76 -2.25
CA GLU A 42 8.05 29.15 -1.99
C GLU A 42 9.57 29.29 -1.91
N LYS A 43 10.24 28.32 -1.26
CA LYS A 43 11.71 28.23 -1.20
C LYS A 43 12.35 28.12 -2.58
N TYR A 44 11.74 27.41 -3.53
CA TYR A 44 12.33 27.20 -4.86
C TYR A 44 12.08 28.35 -5.84
N LEU A 45 10.95 29.04 -5.69
CA LEU A 45 10.57 30.17 -6.54
C LEU A 45 11.21 31.50 -6.11
N GLY A 46 11.46 31.68 -4.81
CA GLY A 46 12.12 32.87 -4.27
C GLY A 46 11.18 34.08 -4.09
N PRO A 47 11.75 35.27 -3.79
CA PRO A 47 11.02 36.41 -3.19
C PRO A 47 10.00 37.12 -4.11
N GLY A 48 9.95 36.81 -5.40
CA GLY A 48 8.95 37.38 -6.34
C GLY A 48 7.59 36.66 -6.34
N PHE A 49 7.47 35.57 -5.58
CA PHE A 49 6.28 34.75 -5.50
C PHE A 49 5.71 34.74 -4.08
N VAL A 50 4.38 34.84 -3.98
CA VAL A 50 3.63 34.60 -2.75
C VAL A 50 2.90 33.28 -2.92
N VAL A 51 3.24 32.29 -2.10
CA VAL A 51 2.64 30.95 -2.20
C VAL A 51 1.61 30.75 -1.08
N LYS A 52 0.36 30.39 -1.44
CA LYS A 52 -0.74 30.20 -0.50
C LYS A 52 -1.44 28.86 -0.71
N ALA A 53 -1.95 28.29 0.38
CA ALA A 53 -2.68 27.04 0.35
C ALA A 53 -4.19 27.27 0.33
N SER A 54 -4.92 26.54 -0.52
CA SER A 54 -6.39 26.49 -0.51
C SER A 54 -6.95 25.64 0.64
N ILE A 55 -6.11 24.76 1.22
CA ILE A 55 -6.47 23.75 2.22
C ILE A 55 -7.51 22.79 1.63
N GLY A 56 -7.15 22.17 0.50
CA GLY A 56 -8.00 21.25 -0.26
C GLY A 56 -9.06 21.96 -1.11
N HIS A 57 -10.22 21.31 -1.26
CA HIS A 57 -11.37 21.86 -1.98
C HIS A 57 -11.94 23.08 -1.26
N ILE A 58 -12.28 24.13 -2.03
CA ILE A 58 -12.87 25.37 -1.52
C ILE A 58 -14.37 25.50 -1.82
N ARG A 59 -14.87 24.64 -2.71
CA ARG A 59 -16.26 24.56 -3.13
C ARG A 59 -16.68 23.10 -3.14
N ASP A 60 -17.95 22.84 -2.83
CA ASP A 60 -18.55 21.52 -2.96
C ASP A 60 -20.04 21.67 -3.31
N LEU A 61 -20.67 20.56 -3.70
CA LEU A 61 -22.11 20.47 -3.88
C LEU A 61 -22.81 20.64 -2.52
N PRO A 62 -23.90 21.40 -2.45
CA PRO A 62 -24.56 21.74 -1.19
C PRO A 62 -24.99 20.51 -0.40
N SER A 63 -24.86 20.60 0.93
CA SER A 63 -25.23 19.48 1.83
C SER A 63 -26.75 19.25 1.91
N LYS A 64 -27.53 20.30 1.64
CA LYS A 64 -29.00 20.30 1.68
C LYS A 64 -29.57 20.93 0.42
N ALA A 65 -30.76 20.48 0.01
CA ALA A 65 -31.45 21.11 -1.10
C ALA A 65 -31.76 22.57 -0.74
N PRO A 66 -31.57 23.53 -1.67
CA PRO A 66 -32.01 24.91 -1.48
C PRO A 66 -33.50 24.97 -1.13
N LYS A 67 -33.90 25.95 -0.31
CA LYS A 67 -35.33 26.16 0.02
C LYS A 67 -36.12 26.35 -1.28
N GLY A 68 -37.14 25.52 -1.49
CA GLY A 68 -37.99 25.54 -2.69
C GLY A 68 -37.55 24.59 -3.81
N SER A 69 -36.35 23.99 -3.73
CA SER A 69 -35.93 22.97 -4.69
C SER A 69 -36.62 21.64 -4.41
N LYS A 70 -37.22 21.05 -5.45
CA LYS A 70 -37.79 19.68 -5.43
C LYS A 70 -36.80 18.62 -5.88
N GLN A 71 -35.56 19.00 -6.19
CA GLN A 71 -34.54 18.05 -6.66
C GLN A 71 -34.25 17.03 -5.55
N PRO A 72 -34.33 15.72 -5.85
CA PRO A 72 -34.09 14.67 -4.86
C PRO A 72 -32.61 14.56 -4.48
N VAL A 73 -31.72 15.18 -5.26
CA VAL A 73 -30.27 15.16 -5.09
C VAL A 73 -29.78 16.60 -4.94
N PRO A 74 -29.40 17.04 -3.73
CA PRO A 74 -28.91 18.40 -3.51
C PRO A 74 -27.70 18.74 -4.38
N GLY A 75 -27.80 19.85 -5.10
CA GLY A 75 -26.70 20.38 -5.90
C GLY A 75 -26.59 19.80 -7.31
N VAL A 76 -27.47 18.90 -7.72
CA VAL A 76 -27.45 18.30 -9.06
C VAL A 76 -28.82 18.46 -9.70
N ASP A 77 -28.88 19.10 -10.86
CA ASP A 77 -30.11 19.20 -11.65
C ASP A 77 -30.30 17.95 -12.52
N LEU A 78 -31.17 17.03 -12.09
CA LEU A 78 -31.41 15.78 -12.81
C LEU A 78 -32.22 15.95 -14.10
N ASP A 79 -32.88 17.10 -14.27
CA ASP A 79 -33.76 17.36 -15.41
C ASP A 79 -33.03 18.12 -16.54
N HIS A 80 -31.93 18.80 -16.21
CA HIS A 80 -31.14 19.61 -17.16
C HIS A 80 -29.65 19.23 -17.12
N ASP A 81 -29.29 18.16 -17.85
CA ASP A 81 -27.91 17.70 -18.11
C ASP A 81 -27.02 17.51 -16.87
N PHE A 82 -27.62 17.16 -15.72
CA PHE A 82 -26.88 16.95 -14.46
C PHE A 82 -26.11 18.18 -13.98
N THR A 83 -26.53 19.38 -14.38
CA THR A 83 -25.82 20.63 -14.10
C THR A 83 -25.56 20.78 -12.59
N PRO A 84 -24.28 20.86 -12.15
CA PRO A 84 -23.96 20.95 -10.74
C PRO A 84 -24.00 22.40 -10.23
N THR A 85 -24.58 22.59 -9.06
CA THR A 85 -24.49 23.85 -8.30
C THR A 85 -23.49 23.66 -7.17
N TYR A 86 -22.47 24.52 -7.12
CA TYR A 86 -21.45 24.49 -6.08
C TYR A 86 -21.53 25.72 -5.17
N GLU A 87 -21.43 25.49 -3.87
CA GLU A 87 -21.30 26.52 -2.84
C GLU A 87 -19.88 26.59 -2.29
N ILE A 88 -19.49 27.75 -1.77
CA ILE A 88 -18.24 27.86 -0.99
C ILE A 88 -18.50 27.18 0.35
N ASP A 89 -17.59 26.28 0.74
CA ASP A 89 -17.65 25.64 2.05
C ASP A 89 -17.55 26.72 3.15
N SER A 90 -18.45 26.66 4.13
CA SER A 90 -18.52 27.65 5.22
C SER A 90 -17.17 27.81 5.91
N ASP A 91 -16.43 26.71 6.06
CA ASP A 91 -15.15 26.65 6.76
C ASP A 91 -14.00 27.27 5.94
N LYS A 92 -14.23 27.53 4.64
CA LYS A 92 -13.24 28.06 3.69
C LYS A 92 -13.45 29.52 3.33
N THR A 93 -14.49 30.16 3.87
CA THR A 93 -14.84 31.56 3.58
C THR A 93 -13.68 32.54 3.82
N ARG A 94 -12.94 32.34 4.93
CA ARG A 94 -11.77 33.17 5.28
C ARG A 94 -10.65 33.02 4.24
N THR A 95 -10.32 31.78 3.89
CA THR A 95 -9.29 31.45 2.88
C THR A 95 -9.65 32.05 1.52
N VAL A 96 -10.91 31.89 1.08
CA VAL A 96 -11.38 32.46 -0.18
C VAL A 96 -11.26 33.99 -0.20
N THR A 97 -11.60 34.65 0.91
CA THR A 97 -11.50 36.10 1.04
C THR A 97 -10.04 36.57 0.95
N GLU A 98 -9.12 35.87 1.60
CA GLU A 98 -7.69 36.15 1.53
C GLU A 98 -7.14 35.94 0.10
N LEU A 99 -7.47 34.81 -0.53
CA LEU A 99 -7.02 34.50 -1.90
C LEU A 99 -7.54 35.53 -2.91
N ARG A 100 -8.80 35.97 -2.79
CA ARG A 100 -9.36 37.05 -3.63
C ARG A 100 -8.60 38.37 -3.44
N LYS A 101 -8.23 38.70 -2.21
CA LYS A 101 -7.49 39.93 -1.92
C LYS A 101 -6.09 39.88 -2.53
N LEU A 102 -5.39 38.74 -2.41
CA LEU A 102 -4.06 38.55 -2.99
C LEU A 102 -4.12 38.51 -4.52
N ALA A 103 -5.10 37.81 -5.10
CA ALA A 103 -5.25 37.72 -6.55
C ALA A 103 -5.47 39.10 -7.21
N LYS A 104 -6.20 40.01 -6.55
CA LYS A 104 -6.40 41.38 -7.04
C LYS A 104 -5.12 42.24 -7.04
N GLY A 105 -4.16 41.94 -6.16
CA GLY A 105 -2.91 42.69 -6.04
C GLY A 105 -1.73 42.04 -6.76
N ALA A 106 -1.88 40.79 -7.20
CA ALA A 106 -0.84 40.04 -7.90
C ALA A 106 -0.83 40.39 -9.39
N ARG A 107 0.36 40.39 -9.99
CA ARG A 107 0.55 40.51 -11.44
C ARG A 107 0.04 39.29 -12.19
N ASP A 108 0.23 38.12 -11.62
CA ASP A 108 -0.20 36.84 -12.18
C ASP A 108 -0.69 35.89 -11.09
N VAL A 109 -1.60 34.98 -11.45
CA VAL A 109 -2.12 33.93 -10.58
C VAL A 109 -1.82 32.55 -11.19
N TRP A 110 -1.09 31.74 -10.43
CA TRP A 110 -0.65 30.40 -10.80
C TRP A 110 -1.39 29.33 -9.97
N PHE A 111 -1.81 28.25 -10.63
CA PHE A 111 -2.49 27.12 -10.01
C PHE A 111 -1.55 25.91 -10.00
N ALA A 112 -1.03 25.59 -8.83
CA ALA A 112 0.02 24.59 -8.60
C ALA A 112 -0.50 23.37 -7.79
N THR A 113 -1.77 23.01 -8.01
CA THR A 113 -2.39 21.84 -7.38
C THR A 113 -1.81 20.53 -7.92
N ASP A 114 -2.06 19.43 -7.24
CA ASP A 114 -1.63 18.09 -7.66
C ASP A 114 -2.03 17.73 -9.10
N LEU A 115 -1.27 16.83 -9.71
CA LEU A 115 -1.37 16.49 -11.14
C LEU A 115 -2.57 15.57 -11.49
N ASP A 116 -3.28 15.04 -10.48
CA ASP A 116 -4.45 14.20 -10.68
C ASP A 116 -5.73 15.00 -11.04
N ARG A 117 -6.82 14.30 -11.36
CA ARG A 117 -8.10 14.94 -11.67
C ARG A 117 -8.71 15.73 -10.51
N GLU A 118 -8.39 15.37 -9.26
CA GLU A 118 -8.86 16.11 -8.09
C GLU A 118 -8.15 17.46 -8.00
N GLY A 119 -6.82 17.48 -8.18
CA GLY A 119 -6.05 18.70 -8.27
C GLY A 119 -6.49 19.59 -9.44
N GLU A 120 -6.85 19.01 -10.58
CA GLU A 120 -7.41 19.75 -11.70
C GLU A 120 -8.76 20.40 -11.38
N ALA A 121 -9.67 19.67 -10.71
CA ALA A 121 -10.95 20.21 -10.26
C ALA A 121 -10.78 21.30 -9.20
N ILE A 122 -9.81 21.18 -8.28
CA ILE A 122 -9.50 22.23 -7.30
C ILE A 122 -9.01 23.49 -8.02
N ALA A 123 -8.11 23.36 -9.00
CA ALA A 123 -7.64 24.48 -9.80
C ALA A 123 -8.81 25.17 -10.53
N TRP A 124 -9.70 24.41 -11.15
CA TRP A 124 -10.91 24.96 -11.77
C TRP A 124 -11.82 25.66 -10.76
N HIS A 125 -12.08 25.08 -9.59
CA HIS A 125 -12.88 25.77 -8.56
C HIS A 125 -12.25 27.09 -8.12
N LEU A 126 -10.92 27.16 -8.03
CA LEU A 126 -10.20 28.40 -7.74
C LEU A 126 -10.35 29.43 -8.86
N THR A 127 -10.26 29.05 -10.13
CA THR A 127 -10.46 30.00 -11.25
C THR A 127 -11.85 30.63 -11.18
N GLN A 128 -12.88 29.83 -10.92
CA GLN A 128 -14.26 30.31 -10.76
C GLN A 128 -14.43 31.29 -9.59
N VAL A 129 -13.75 31.04 -8.47
CA VAL A 129 -13.85 31.90 -7.26
C VAL A 129 -13.08 33.21 -7.41
N LEU A 130 -11.98 33.17 -8.15
CA LEU A 130 -11.09 34.30 -8.36
C LEU A 130 -11.45 35.11 -9.61
N GLY A 131 -12.36 34.63 -10.46
CA GLY A 131 -12.76 35.28 -11.70
C GLY A 131 -11.70 35.20 -12.79
N VAL A 132 -10.93 34.11 -12.81
CA VAL A 132 -9.92 33.82 -13.84
C VAL A 132 -10.54 32.93 -14.90
N ASP A 133 -10.34 33.25 -16.17
CA ASP A 133 -10.77 32.38 -17.27
C ASP A 133 -9.95 31.06 -17.29
N PRO A 134 -10.59 29.88 -17.18
CA PRO A 134 -9.89 28.58 -17.26
C PRO A 134 -9.02 28.40 -18.50
N ALA A 135 -9.38 29.00 -19.64
CA ALA A 135 -8.63 28.91 -20.89
C ALA A 135 -7.30 29.70 -20.86
N HIS A 136 -7.21 30.69 -19.98
CA HIS A 136 -6.05 31.56 -19.81
C HIS A 136 -5.35 31.37 -18.45
N ALA A 137 -5.81 30.41 -17.65
CA ALA A 137 -5.23 30.12 -16.34
C ALA A 137 -3.79 29.59 -16.47
N LYS A 138 -2.90 30.01 -15.57
CA LYS A 138 -1.52 29.49 -15.51
C LYS A 138 -1.44 28.25 -14.62
N ARG A 139 -1.79 27.09 -15.17
CA ARG A 139 -1.77 25.79 -14.45
C ARG A 139 -0.41 25.13 -14.59
N VAL A 140 0.18 24.73 -13.46
CA VAL A 140 1.50 24.05 -13.39
C VAL A 140 1.40 22.79 -12.55
N THR A 141 2.01 21.69 -13.00
CA THR A 141 2.01 20.38 -12.34
C THR A 141 3.44 19.85 -12.21
N PHE A 142 3.71 19.04 -11.19
CA PHE A 142 5.03 18.46 -10.93
C PHE A 142 4.86 17.01 -10.50
N ASP A 143 5.72 16.12 -10.99
CA ASP A 143 5.78 14.73 -10.52
C ASP A 143 6.51 14.62 -9.18
N ALA A 144 7.40 15.57 -8.88
CA ALA A 144 8.07 15.75 -7.61
C ALA A 144 8.30 17.23 -7.28
N ILE A 145 8.38 17.53 -5.98
CA ILE A 145 8.64 18.89 -5.49
C ILE A 145 10.15 19.09 -5.34
N THR A 146 10.83 19.15 -6.48
CA THR A 146 12.27 19.46 -6.59
C THR A 146 12.48 20.85 -7.21
N LYS A 147 13.63 21.48 -6.94
CA LYS A 147 13.95 22.80 -7.50
C LYS A 147 13.87 22.82 -9.03
N SER A 148 14.44 21.80 -9.68
CA SER A 148 14.50 21.68 -11.14
C SER A 148 13.13 21.46 -11.76
N GLU A 149 12.28 20.62 -11.16
CA GLU A 149 10.93 20.36 -11.69
C GLU A 149 10.01 21.56 -11.48
N VAL A 150 10.08 22.20 -10.32
CA VAL A 150 9.31 23.42 -10.04
C VAL A 150 9.69 24.51 -11.04
N GLN A 151 10.98 24.76 -11.27
CA GLN A 151 11.41 25.77 -12.24
C GLN A 151 10.97 25.45 -13.67
N ARG A 152 11.08 24.18 -14.10
CA ARG A 152 10.68 23.72 -15.44
C ARG A 152 9.18 23.90 -15.66
N ALA A 153 8.35 23.51 -14.70
CA ALA A 153 6.91 23.61 -14.82
C ALA A 153 6.42 25.07 -14.91
N PHE A 154 7.06 26.01 -14.23
CA PHE A 154 6.72 27.44 -14.34
C PHE A 154 7.12 28.08 -15.67
N GLN A 155 8.00 27.45 -16.46
CA GLN A 155 8.35 27.91 -17.81
C GLN A 155 7.32 27.50 -18.86
N ALA A 156 6.50 26.47 -18.58
CA ALA A 156 5.51 25.93 -19.50
C ALA A 156 4.13 25.76 -18.83
N PRO A 157 3.48 26.85 -18.37
CA PRO A 157 2.11 26.76 -17.86
C PRO A 157 1.16 26.34 -18.97
N ARG A 158 0.13 25.60 -18.59
CA ARG A 158 -0.98 25.20 -19.47
C ARG A 158 -2.30 25.80 -18.99
N ALA A 159 -3.33 25.75 -19.83
CA ALA A 159 -4.70 26.01 -19.41
C ALA A 159 -5.24 24.89 -18.52
N ILE A 160 -6.40 25.15 -17.89
CA ILE A 160 -7.15 24.08 -17.20
C ILE A 160 -7.62 23.04 -18.22
N ASN A 161 -7.36 21.77 -17.91
CA ASN A 161 -7.84 20.65 -18.72
C ASN A 161 -9.30 20.35 -18.34
N MET A 162 -10.23 20.95 -19.09
CA MET A 162 -11.67 20.78 -18.88
C MET A 162 -12.13 19.32 -18.91
N PRO A 163 -11.67 18.46 -19.85
CA PRO A 163 -12.00 17.03 -19.80
C PRO A 163 -11.65 16.33 -18.48
N ARG A 164 -10.52 16.67 -17.86
CA ARG A 164 -10.14 16.14 -16.52
C ARG A 164 -11.05 16.67 -15.41
N VAL A 165 -11.44 17.95 -15.49
CA VAL A 165 -12.42 18.55 -14.56
C VAL A 165 -13.76 17.83 -14.69
N GLU A 166 -14.29 17.71 -15.91
CA GLU A 166 -15.57 17.06 -16.21
C GLU A 166 -15.57 15.59 -15.74
N ALA A 167 -14.46 14.86 -15.91
CA ALA A 167 -14.33 13.50 -15.38
C ALA A 167 -14.43 13.45 -13.84
N GLN A 168 -13.85 14.44 -13.14
CA GLN A 168 -13.98 14.55 -11.68
C GLN A 168 -15.40 14.93 -11.28
N GLN A 169 -16.04 15.87 -11.99
CA GLN A 169 -17.42 16.30 -11.74
C GLN A 169 -18.41 15.16 -11.97
N ALA A 170 -18.28 14.43 -13.07
CA ALA A 170 -19.10 13.26 -13.38
C ALA A 170 -19.02 12.22 -12.25
N ARG A 171 -17.79 11.92 -11.76
CA ARG A 171 -17.60 11.06 -10.58
C ARG A 171 -18.33 11.62 -9.36
N ARG A 172 -18.17 12.91 -9.06
CA ARG A 172 -18.79 13.57 -7.89
C ARG A 172 -20.32 13.51 -7.95
N ILE A 173 -20.89 13.75 -9.13
CA ILE A 173 -22.33 13.72 -9.39
C ILE A 173 -22.87 12.28 -9.24
N VAL A 174 -22.24 11.28 -9.86
CA VAL A 174 -22.69 9.88 -9.77
C VAL A 174 -22.65 9.39 -8.32
N ASP A 175 -21.58 9.68 -7.59
CA ASP A 175 -21.46 9.28 -6.18
C ASP A 175 -22.53 9.98 -5.32
N ARG A 176 -22.86 11.24 -5.65
CA ARG A 176 -23.94 11.99 -4.99
C ARG A 176 -25.33 11.40 -5.28
N ILE A 177 -25.62 11.03 -6.53
CA ILE A 177 -26.88 10.37 -6.91
C ILE A 177 -27.05 9.06 -6.15
N VAL A 178 -26.03 8.19 -6.15
CA VAL A 178 -26.08 6.90 -5.45
C VAL A 178 -26.29 7.11 -3.95
N GLY A 179 -25.54 8.03 -3.34
CA GLY A 179 -25.67 8.32 -1.91
C GLY A 179 -27.08 8.75 -1.51
N TYR A 180 -27.68 9.71 -2.23
CA TYR A 180 -28.99 10.27 -1.86
C TYR A 180 -30.17 9.39 -2.29
N ARG A 181 -30.04 8.59 -3.35
CA ARG A 181 -31.13 7.73 -3.83
C ARG A 181 -31.16 6.37 -3.14
N VAL A 182 -29.99 5.81 -2.79
CA VAL A 182 -29.90 4.44 -2.26
C VAL A 182 -29.85 4.41 -0.73
N SER A 183 -29.19 5.36 -0.06
CA SER A 183 -29.09 5.34 1.42
C SER A 183 -30.45 5.36 2.13
N PRO A 184 -31.48 6.12 1.68
CA PRO A 184 -32.81 6.07 2.29
C PRO A 184 -33.48 4.70 2.21
N ILE A 185 -33.15 3.88 1.20
CA ILE A 185 -33.64 2.50 1.09
C ILE A 185 -33.00 1.64 2.18
N LEU A 186 -31.69 1.77 2.40
CA LEU A 186 -30.98 1.07 3.46
C LEU A 186 -31.52 1.43 4.85
N TRP A 187 -31.86 2.69 5.09
CA TRP A 187 -32.45 3.12 6.36
C TRP A 187 -33.81 2.48 6.62
N LYS A 188 -34.63 2.34 5.58
CA LYS A 188 -35.96 1.71 5.69
C LYS A 188 -35.90 0.19 5.81
N LYS A 189 -34.88 -0.46 5.26
CA LYS A 189 -34.82 -1.92 5.09
C LYS A 189 -33.81 -2.63 5.98
N VAL A 190 -32.79 -1.91 6.47
CA VAL A 190 -31.66 -2.49 7.23
C VAL A 190 -31.50 -1.76 8.55
N ALA A 191 -30.95 -0.54 8.54
CA ALA A 191 -30.75 0.27 9.74
C ALA A 191 -30.55 1.76 9.40
N GLY A 192 -31.03 2.64 10.27
CA GLY A 192 -30.80 4.08 10.17
C GLY A 192 -29.30 4.42 10.25
N GLY A 193 -28.88 5.45 9.52
CA GLY A 193 -27.49 5.93 9.54
C GLY A 193 -26.51 5.19 8.62
N LEU A 194 -26.96 4.16 7.91
CA LEU A 194 -26.14 3.47 6.91
C LEU A 194 -25.88 4.34 5.68
N SER A 195 -24.75 4.14 5.00
CA SER A 195 -24.45 4.82 3.74
C SER A 195 -24.38 3.83 2.59
N ALA A 196 -24.90 4.24 1.43
CA ALA A 196 -24.70 3.54 0.17
C ALA A 196 -23.62 4.24 -0.64
N GLY A 197 -22.77 3.49 -1.33
CA GLY A 197 -21.84 4.08 -2.27
C GLY A 197 -21.36 3.07 -3.29
N ARG A 198 -21.24 3.51 -4.53
CA ARG A 198 -21.01 2.66 -5.69
C ARG A 198 -19.78 1.76 -5.56
N VAL A 199 -18.68 2.30 -5.00
CA VAL A 199 -17.43 1.54 -4.80
C VAL A 199 -17.41 0.81 -3.46
N GLN A 200 -17.81 1.47 -2.37
CA GLN A 200 -17.77 0.87 -1.03
C GLN A 200 -18.66 -0.37 -0.92
N SER A 201 -19.85 -0.36 -1.52
CA SER A 201 -20.78 -1.50 -1.44
C SER A 201 -20.24 -2.73 -2.19
N VAL A 202 -19.49 -2.53 -3.28
CA VAL A 202 -18.83 -3.64 -4.00
C VAL A 202 -17.66 -4.20 -3.18
N ALA A 203 -16.85 -3.34 -2.56
CA ALA A 203 -15.77 -3.78 -1.68
C ALA A 203 -16.30 -4.59 -0.47
N THR A 204 -17.38 -4.12 0.17
CA THR A 204 -18.06 -4.85 1.23
C THR A 204 -18.61 -6.20 0.73
N ARG A 205 -19.17 -6.23 -0.48
CA ARG A 205 -19.66 -7.47 -1.10
C ARG A 205 -18.55 -8.51 -1.26
N ILE A 206 -17.37 -8.13 -1.75
CA ILE A 206 -16.22 -9.06 -1.89
C ILE A 206 -15.84 -9.70 -0.55
N VAL A 207 -15.83 -8.91 0.53
CA VAL A 207 -15.52 -9.42 1.88
C VAL A 207 -16.61 -10.39 2.36
N VAL A 208 -17.88 -10.05 2.13
CA VAL A 208 -19.01 -10.90 2.51
C VAL A 208 -19.02 -12.21 1.73
N GLU A 209 -18.75 -12.17 0.42
CA GLU A 209 -18.67 -13.37 -0.43
C GLU A 209 -17.53 -14.28 0.03
N ARG A 210 -16.34 -13.74 0.33
CA ARG A 210 -15.25 -14.54 0.90
C ARG A 210 -15.62 -15.15 2.26
N GLU A 211 -16.30 -14.42 3.12
CA GLU A 211 -16.75 -14.96 4.41
C GLU A 211 -17.82 -16.07 4.23
N GLN A 212 -18.68 -15.95 3.21
CA GLN A 212 -19.63 -17.00 2.84
C GLN A 212 -18.91 -18.24 2.30
N GLU A 213 -17.90 -18.08 1.44
CA GLU A 213 -17.04 -19.18 0.98
C GLU A 213 -16.39 -19.92 2.16
N ILE A 214 -15.83 -19.17 3.13
CA ILE A 214 -15.21 -19.74 4.34
C ILE A 214 -16.24 -20.50 5.20
N ARG A 215 -17.46 -19.98 5.33
CA ARG A 215 -18.53 -20.64 6.11
C ARG A 215 -19.09 -21.88 5.42
N ALA A 216 -19.13 -21.88 4.09
CA ALA A 216 -19.58 -23.02 3.29
C ALA A 216 -18.50 -24.09 3.12
N PHE A 217 -17.23 -23.73 3.34
CA PHE A 217 -16.10 -24.64 3.22
C PHE A 217 -16.22 -25.80 4.21
N THR A 218 -16.27 -27.01 3.67
CA THR A 218 -16.20 -28.26 4.44
C THR A 218 -14.82 -28.88 4.19
N PRO A 219 -13.96 -28.99 5.22
CA PRO A 219 -12.64 -29.60 5.06
C PRO A 219 -12.74 -31.05 4.57
N ALA A 220 -11.88 -31.40 3.61
CA ALA A 220 -11.62 -32.76 3.19
C ALA A 220 -10.44 -33.34 3.98
N GLU A 221 -10.48 -34.65 4.24
CA GLU A 221 -9.34 -35.37 4.82
C GLU A 221 -8.25 -35.54 3.77
N SER A 222 -7.00 -35.25 4.13
CA SER A 222 -5.83 -35.49 3.27
C SER A 222 -4.64 -35.90 4.14
N TRP A 223 -3.79 -36.77 3.60
CA TRP A 223 -2.62 -37.28 4.31
C TRP A 223 -1.33 -36.95 3.56
N GLU A 224 -0.37 -36.41 4.31
CA GLU A 224 1.01 -36.19 3.88
C GLU A 224 1.91 -37.02 4.80
N ILE A 225 2.83 -37.80 4.23
CA ILE A 225 3.77 -38.64 4.99
C ILE A 225 5.15 -38.03 4.83
N THR A 226 5.62 -37.41 5.91
CA THR A 226 6.89 -36.70 5.97
C THR A 226 7.91 -37.44 6.82
N GLY A 227 9.08 -37.72 6.26
CA GLY A 227 10.25 -38.28 6.94
C GLY A 227 11.31 -37.22 7.24
N LEU A 228 11.96 -37.33 8.39
CA LEU A 228 13.16 -36.55 8.71
C LEU A 228 14.38 -37.44 8.51
N MET A 229 15.21 -37.10 7.53
CA MET A 229 16.35 -37.91 7.11
C MET A 229 17.66 -37.20 7.41
N THR A 230 18.68 -37.96 7.79
CA THR A 230 20.03 -37.45 8.02
C THR A 230 21.02 -38.12 7.08
N PHE A 231 22.01 -37.36 6.63
CA PHE A 231 23.14 -37.92 5.88
C PHE A 231 24.14 -38.66 6.79
N ASP A 232 24.06 -38.46 8.12
CA ASP A 232 24.89 -39.17 9.10
C ASP A 232 24.10 -40.30 9.77
N VAL A 233 24.12 -41.47 9.12
CA VAL A 233 23.39 -42.67 9.56
C VAL A 233 23.78 -43.07 10.99
N ALA A 234 25.05 -42.89 11.38
CA ALA A 234 25.52 -43.25 12.72
C ALA A 234 24.97 -42.31 13.80
N ALA A 235 24.74 -41.03 13.46
CA ALA A 235 24.14 -40.06 14.36
C ALA A 235 22.62 -40.20 14.50
N GLY A 236 21.95 -40.96 13.62
CA GLY A 236 20.48 -41.11 13.58
C GLY A 236 19.80 -41.30 14.94
N PRO A 237 20.19 -42.29 15.76
CA PRO A 237 19.58 -42.51 17.08
C PRO A 237 19.72 -41.31 18.01
N ARG A 238 20.91 -40.70 18.07
CA ARG A 238 21.17 -39.51 18.90
C ARG A 238 20.39 -38.30 18.39
N LEU A 239 20.33 -38.10 17.08
CA LEU A 239 19.58 -37.01 16.45
C LEU A 239 18.08 -37.15 16.69
N HIS A 240 17.55 -38.37 16.69
CA HIS A 240 16.16 -38.63 17.02
C HIS A 240 15.80 -38.17 18.45
N GLU A 241 16.63 -38.54 19.44
CA GLU A 241 16.44 -38.08 20.83
C GLU A 241 16.51 -36.55 20.95
N GLN A 242 17.50 -35.94 20.28
CA GLN A 242 17.68 -34.49 20.29
C GLN A 242 16.52 -33.76 19.59
N TRP A 243 16.01 -34.31 18.50
CA TRP A 243 14.85 -33.77 17.79
C TRP A 243 13.60 -33.80 18.66
N ASN A 244 13.33 -34.93 19.32
CA ASN A 244 12.19 -35.04 20.24
C ASN A 244 12.30 -34.03 21.39
N ALA A 245 13.50 -33.87 21.96
CA ALA A 245 13.75 -32.87 23.00
C ALA A 245 13.58 -31.43 22.49
N PHE A 246 14.00 -31.14 21.26
CA PHE A 246 13.78 -29.84 20.62
C PHE A 246 12.29 -29.57 20.38
N MET A 247 11.55 -30.53 19.83
CA MET A 247 10.11 -30.43 19.55
C MET A 247 9.26 -30.38 20.83
N ALA A 248 9.76 -30.90 21.95
CA ALA A 248 9.13 -30.78 23.26
C ALA A 248 9.24 -29.37 23.87
N ARG A 249 10.14 -28.51 23.37
CA ARG A 249 10.26 -27.13 23.85
C ARG A 249 8.96 -26.37 23.64
N ARG A 250 8.67 -25.45 24.56
CA ARG A 250 7.53 -24.54 24.47
C ARG A 250 8.02 -23.13 24.71
N ASP A 251 7.51 -22.18 23.93
CA ASP A 251 7.74 -20.77 24.19
C ASP A 251 6.92 -20.29 25.41
N GLU A 252 7.06 -19.02 25.79
CA GLU A 252 6.32 -18.40 26.91
C GLU A 252 4.79 -18.49 26.76
N ARG A 253 4.29 -18.75 25.55
CA ARG A 253 2.86 -18.91 25.25
C ARG A 253 2.44 -20.37 25.08
N GLY A 254 3.32 -21.32 25.43
CA GLY A 254 3.03 -22.75 25.31
C GLY A 254 3.05 -23.27 23.87
N ARG A 255 3.67 -22.56 22.93
CA ARG A 255 3.71 -22.96 21.50
C ARG A 255 4.96 -23.78 21.19
N PRO A 256 4.88 -24.78 20.29
CA PRO A 256 6.04 -25.56 19.85
C PRO A 256 7.00 -24.71 19.00
N PRO A 257 8.23 -25.20 18.72
CA PRO A 257 9.16 -24.51 17.83
C PRO A 257 8.53 -24.17 16.47
N LEU A 258 8.87 -23.00 15.92
CA LEU A 258 8.36 -22.52 14.64
C LEU A 258 8.96 -23.31 13.47
N VAL A 259 8.28 -23.33 12.32
CA VAL A 259 8.76 -24.00 11.10
C VAL A 259 10.17 -23.54 10.72
N ARG A 260 10.45 -22.22 10.80
CA ARG A 260 11.79 -21.68 10.52
C ARG A 260 12.86 -22.25 11.45
N GLU A 261 12.55 -22.42 12.73
CA GLU A 261 13.49 -22.96 13.73
C GLU A 261 13.72 -24.46 13.51
N ARG A 262 12.68 -25.19 13.13
CA ARG A 262 12.75 -26.60 12.74
C ARG A 262 13.66 -26.80 11.53
N MET A 263 13.47 -26.01 10.47
CA MET A 263 14.29 -26.08 9.27
C MET A 263 15.75 -25.70 9.54
N ALA A 264 15.98 -24.66 10.35
CA ALA A 264 17.33 -24.26 10.75
C ALA A 264 18.03 -25.39 11.54
N TRP A 265 17.34 -26.01 12.49
CA TRP A 265 17.89 -27.14 13.25
C TRP A 265 18.26 -28.31 12.35
N LEU A 266 17.39 -28.69 11.42
CA LEU A 266 17.67 -29.79 10.47
C LEU A 266 18.91 -29.48 9.63
N ALA A 267 19.00 -28.25 9.10
CA ALA A 267 20.16 -27.80 8.34
C ALA A 267 21.46 -27.88 9.16
N ASP A 268 21.45 -27.40 10.41
CA ASP A 268 22.60 -27.45 11.31
C ASP A 268 23.06 -28.91 11.59
N GLN A 269 22.11 -29.85 11.62
CA GLN A 269 22.38 -31.28 11.80
C GLN A 269 22.59 -32.04 10.48
N ARG A 270 22.80 -31.35 9.36
CA ARG A 270 22.92 -31.96 8.02
C ARG A 270 21.81 -32.98 7.76
N SER A 271 20.60 -32.58 8.08
CA SER A 271 19.38 -33.36 7.94
C SER A 271 18.38 -32.58 7.09
N LEU A 272 17.42 -33.29 6.53
CA LEU A 272 16.40 -32.74 5.66
C LEU A 272 15.04 -33.37 5.92
N THR A 273 14.03 -32.73 5.38
CA THR A 273 12.66 -33.23 5.33
C THR A 273 12.43 -33.86 3.96
N CYS A 274 11.84 -35.06 3.93
CA CYS A 274 11.40 -35.74 2.71
C CYS A 274 9.90 -35.99 2.81
N ASP A 275 9.18 -35.81 1.72
CA ASP A 275 7.77 -36.22 1.61
C ASP A 275 7.66 -37.45 0.72
N LEU A 276 6.80 -38.40 1.10
CA LEU A 276 6.52 -39.58 0.30
C LEU A 276 5.66 -39.18 -0.91
N VAL A 277 6.25 -39.22 -2.10
CA VAL A 277 5.56 -38.83 -3.34
C VAL A 277 5.02 -40.01 -4.14
N GLU A 278 5.58 -41.21 -3.97
CA GLU A 278 5.24 -42.39 -4.78
C GLU A 278 5.38 -43.69 -3.99
N VAL A 279 4.47 -44.65 -4.22
CA VAL A 279 4.59 -46.03 -3.74
C VAL A 279 4.35 -46.99 -4.91
N GLY A 280 5.35 -47.79 -5.25
CA GLY A 280 5.25 -48.84 -6.27
C GLY A 280 4.93 -48.33 -7.68
N GLY A 281 5.52 -47.21 -8.12
CA GLY A 281 5.26 -46.66 -9.45
C GLY A 281 4.05 -45.72 -9.52
N ARG A 282 3.37 -45.45 -8.40
CA ARG A 282 2.12 -44.69 -8.36
C ARG A 282 2.20 -43.49 -7.42
N PRO A 283 1.86 -42.27 -7.89
CA PRO A 283 1.82 -41.10 -7.04
C PRO A 283 0.95 -41.31 -5.80
N VAL A 284 1.46 -40.93 -4.64
CA VAL A 284 0.70 -40.98 -3.39
C VAL A 284 -0.23 -39.77 -3.35
N LYS A 285 -1.53 -40.04 -3.45
CA LYS A 285 -2.58 -39.03 -3.27
C LYS A 285 -3.68 -39.63 -2.40
N ILE A 286 -3.63 -39.33 -1.11
CA ILE A 286 -4.51 -39.90 -0.09
C ILE A 286 -5.42 -38.78 0.39
N GLU A 287 -6.53 -38.60 -0.32
CA GLU A 287 -7.48 -37.50 -0.12
C GLU A 287 -8.90 -38.06 -0.23
N ALA A 288 -9.78 -37.67 0.69
CA ALA A 288 -11.21 -37.95 0.60
C ALA A 288 -11.93 -36.76 -0.02
N GLU A 289 -13.03 -36.96 -0.74
CA GLU A 289 -13.88 -35.83 -1.10
C GLU A 289 -14.56 -35.26 0.15
N SER A 290 -14.83 -33.95 0.15
CA SER A 290 -15.50 -33.28 1.28
C SER A 290 -16.91 -33.82 1.57
N THR A 291 -17.46 -34.64 0.68
CA THR A 291 -18.75 -35.33 0.79
C THR A 291 -18.66 -36.78 1.25
N ASP A 292 -17.48 -37.40 1.23
CA ASP A 292 -17.33 -38.84 1.48
C ASP A 292 -17.16 -39.17 2.96
N ASP A 293 -17.90 -40.15 3.48
CA ASP A 293 -17.71 -40.66 4.85
C ASP A 293 -16.74 -41.88 4.88
N VAL A 294 -15.86 -41.99 3.87
CA VAL A 294 -14.92 -43.11 3.71
C VAL A 294 -13.72 -42.93 4.66
N ASP A 295 -13.41 -43.99 5.43
CA ASP A 295 -12.19 -44.03 6.24
C ASP A 295 -10.98 -44.36 5.36
N ILE A 296 -10.19 -43.33 5.03
CA ILE A 296 -8.97 -43.44 4.22
C ILE A 296 -7.71 -43.69 5.07
N ALA A 297 -7.83 -43.85 6.38
CA ALA A 297 -6.68 -44.12 7.26
C ALA A 297 -5.99 -45.45 6.93
N GLY A 298 -6.71 -46.40 6.32
CA GLY A 298 -6.13 -47.66 5.83
C GLY A 298 -5.13 -47.43 4.69
N GLU A 299 -5.45 -46.53 3.75
CA GLU A 299 -4.55 -46.16 2.65
C GLU A 299 -3.33 -45.42 3.19
N ALA A 300 -3.55 -44.45 4.09
CA ALA A 300 -2.47 -43.74 4.77
C ALA A 300 -1.54 -44.69 5.54
N ARG A 301 -2.11 -45.69 6.22
CA ARG A 301 -1.34 -46.72 6.93
C ARG A 301 -0.52 -47.55 5.96
N ALA A 302 -1.10 -48.03 4.86
CA ALA A 302 -0.38 -48.84 3.87
C ALA A 302 0.78 -48.04 3.24
N ALA A 303 0.57 -46.76 2.93
CA ALA A 303 1.62 -45.88 2.44
C ALA A 303 2.72 -45.64 3.48
N ALA A 304 2.36 -45.46 4.76
CA ALA A 304 3.32 -45.32 5.84
C ALA A 304 4.13 -46.61 6.09
N GLU A 305 3.50 -47.78 6.02
CA GLU A 305 4.19 -49.09 6.07
C GLU A 305 5.18 -49.24 4.91
N ALA A 306 4.77 -48.89 3.69
CA ALA A 306 5.65 -48.89 2.52
C ALA A 306 6.81 -47.89 2.65
N ALA A 307 6.60 -46.77 3.33
CA ALA A 307 7.63 -45.78 3.62
C ALA A 307 8.59 -46.19 4.75
N GLY A 308 8.42 -47.37 5.36
CA GLY A 308 9.31 -47.89 6.41
C GLY A 308 8.87 -47.56 7.84
N LEU A 309 7.60 -47.25 8.06
CA LEU A 309 7.03 -47.10 9.39
C LEU A 309 6.49 -48.45 9.90
N THR A 310 6.83 -48.81 11.13
CA THR A 310 6.40 -50.06 11.79
C THR A 310 5.62 -49.75 13.06
N ALA A 311 4.94 -50.76 13.61
CA ALA A 311 4.12 -50.63 14.81
C ALA A 311 3.16 -49.43 14.72
N ILE A 312 2.51 -49.26 13.57
CA ILE A 312 1.62 -48.12 13.30
C ILE A 312 0.31 -48.29 14.08
N GLU A 313 0.02 -47.32 14.91
CA GLU A 313 -1.23 -47.14 15.63
C GLU A 313 -2.04 -46.00 15.00
N VAL A 314 -3.32 -46.24 14.76
CA VAL A 314 -4.25 -45.20 14.30
C VAL A 314 -4.94 -44.60 15.52
N VAL A 315 -4.49 -43.42 15.92
CA VAL A 315 -5.06 -42.65 17.03
C VAL A 315 -6.19 -41.77 16.48
N ARG A 316 -7.38 -41.87 17.07
CA ARG A 316 -8.53 -41.03 16.72
C ARG A 316 -8.90 -40.18 17.92
N GLU A 317 -8.87 -38.86 17.74
CA GLU A 317 -9.17 -37.86 18.76
C GLU A 317 -10.29 -36.94 18.27
N THR A 318 -11.08 -36.41 19.21
CA THR A 318 -12.07 -35.37 18.91
C THR A 318 -11.52 -34.01 19.31
N ASP A 319 -11.32 -33.12 18.34
CA ASP A 319 -11.03 -31.70 18.60
C ASP A 319 -12.34 -30.93 18.82
N GLU A 320 -12.64 -30.65 20.09
CA GLU A 320 -13.84 -29.91 20.50
C GLU A 320 -13.84 -28.45 20.04
N SER A 321 -12.68 -27.89 19.65
CA SER A 321 -12.58 -26.52 19.14
C SER A 321 -12.81 -26.42 17.63
N ALA A 322 -12.73 -27.54 16.91
CA ALA A 322 -12.92 -27.61 15.48
C ALA A 322 -14.42 -27.69 15.08
N LYS A 323 -14.71 -27.47 13.81
CA LYS A 323 -16.07 -27.54 13.24
C LYS A 323 -16.14 -28.57 12.12
N GLY A 324 -17.32 -29.15 11.93
CA GLY A 324 -17.58 -30.13 10.87
C GLY A 324 -16.66 -31.36 10.99
N ARG A 325 -16.16 -31.84 9.85
CA ARG A 325 -15.25 -33.00 9.78
C ARG A 325 -13.91 -32.78 10.48
N GLY A 326 -13.46 -31.53 10.64
CA GLY A 326 -12.23 -31.20 11.36
C GLY A 326 -12.27 -31.54 12.86
N ARG A 327 -13.43 -31.89 13.41
CA ARG A 327 -13.53 -32.44 14.78
C ARG A 327 -12.90 -33.81 14.91
N ASN A 328 -12.89 -34.61 13.84
CA ASN A 328 -12.30 -35.93 13.86
C ASN A 328 -10.84 -35.80 13.44
N VAL A 329 -9.93 -35.92 14.40
CA VAL A 329 -8.49 -35.90 14.14
C VAL A 329 -8.00 -37.34 14.12
N VAL A 330 -7.50 -37.79 12.98
CA VAL A 330 -6.86 -39.10 12.83
C VAL A 330 -5.35 -38.90 12.74
N ARG A 331 -4.58 -39.66 13.53
CA ARG A 331 -3.12 -39.63 13.51
C ARG A 331 -2.58 -41.05 13.36
N LEU A 332 -1.57 -41.21 12.52
CA LEU A 332 -0.77 -42.42 12.47
C LEU A 332 0.49 -42.20 13.30
N VAL A 333 0.68 -43.04 14.31
CA VAL A 333 1.89 -43.02 15.15
C VAL A 333 2.58 -44.35 14.98
N GLY A 334 3.84 -44.34 14.57
CA GLY A 334 4.65 -45.55 14.42
C GLY A 334 6.10 -45.29 14.78
N ARG A 335 6.92 -46.32 14.60
CA ARG A 335 8.37 -46.24 14.77
C ARG A 335 9.05 -46.46 13.42
N PRO A 336 10.11 -45.70 13.09
CA PRO A 336 10.92 -46.00 11.91
C PRO A 336 11.44 -47.43 12.02
N ASP A 337 11.34 -48.20 10.94
CA ASP A 337 11.98 -49.51 10.86
C ASP A 337 13.52 -49.30 10.86
N PRO A 338 14.25 -49.82 11.87
CA PRO A 338 15.71 -49.73 11.87
C PRO A 338 16.38 -50.49 10.70
N ALA A 339 15.63 -51.38 10.02
CA ALA A 339 16.07 -52.06 8.81
C ALA A 339 15.79 -51.30 7.51
N ALA A 340 14.91 -50.27 7.52
CA ALA A 340 14.65 -49.46 6.34
C ALA A 340 15.95 -48.78 5.86
N ARG A 341 16.19 -48.81 4.56
CA ARG A 341 17.33 -48.17 3.91
C ARG A 341 16.81 -47.28 2.80
N TYR A 342 17.22 -46.03 2.84
CA TYR A 342 16.91 -45.05 1.81
C TYR A 342 18.18 -44.75 1.03
N THR A 343 18.04 -44.58 -0.27
CA THR A 343 19.12 -44.18 -1.17
C THR A 343 18.66 -42.97 -1.96
N VAL A 344 19.56 -42.02 -2.17
CA VAL A 344 19.31 -40.93 -3.10
C VAL A 344 19.39 -41.50 -4.51
N GLU A 345 18.27 -41.50 -5.22
CA GLU A 345 18.18 -42.00 -6.60
C GLU A 345 18.68 -40.96 -7.61
N SER A 346 18.26 -39.71 -7.45
CA SER A 346 18.66 -38.58 -8.28
C SER A 346 18.83 -37.31 -7.45
N ILE A 347 19.58 -36.35 -8.00
CA ILE A 347 19.68 -34.99 -7.48
C ILE A 347 19.58 -34.06 -8.69
N ASP A 348 18.47 -33.36 -8.82
CA ASP A 348 18.22 -32.45 -9.93
C ASP A 348 18.46 -31.01 -9.49
N VAL A 349 19.51 -30.39 -10.03
CA VAL A 349 19.88 -29.00 -9.74
C VAL A 349 19.56 -28.12 -10.93
N THR A 350 18.63 -27.19 -10.73
CA THR A 350 18.24 -26.22 -11.76
C THR A 350 18.66 -24.81 -11.36
N ARG A 351 19.46 -24.16 -12.23
CA ARG A 351 19.81 -22.75 -12.09
C ARG A 351 18.56 -21.89 -12.29
N THR A 352 18.10 -21.25 -11.23
CA THR A 352 16.92 -20.39 -11.24
C THR A 352 17.32 -18.92 -11.15
N ARG A 353 16.52 -18.07 -11.78
CA ARG A 353 16.69 -16.61 -11.75
C ARG A 353 15.39 -15.94 -11.31
N SER A 354 15.51 -14.88 -10.52
CA SER A 354 14.39 -13.99 -10.21
C SER A 354 14.72 -12.56 -10.58
N ARG A 355 13.77 -11.94 -11.28
CA ARG A 355 13.88 -10.56 -11.71
C ARG A 355 13.48 -9.61 -10.59
N PRO A 356 14.13 -8.44 -10.47
CA PRO A 356 13.67 -7.42 -9.55
C PRO A 356 12.24 -6.96 -9.86
N PHE A 357 11.47 -6.67 -8.81
CA PHE A 357 10.14 -6.10 -8.93
C PHE A 357 10.17 -4.73 -9.63
N PRO A 358 9.08 -4.34 -10.34
CA PRO A 358 8.94 -2.98 -10.87
C PRO A 358 8.96 -1.93 -9.74
N PRO A 359 9.30 -0.67 -10.04
CA PRO A 359 9.13 0.42 -9.08
C PRO A 359 7.66 0.55 -8.68
N PHE A 360 7.41 1.12 -7.50
CA PHE A 360 6.07 1.12 -6.94
C PHE A 360 5.10 2.01 -7.71
N ILE A 361 3.88 1.49 -7.90
CA ILE A 361 2.66 2.29 -8.08
C ILE A 361 1.86 2.33 -6.78
N THR A 362 0.79 3.12 -6.74
CA THR A 362 -0.06 3.33 -5.54
C THR A 362 -0.50 1.99 -4.92
N SER A 363 -1.02 1.08 -5.73
CA SER A 363 -1.57 -0.21 -5.26
C SER A 363 -0.47 -1.13 -4.72
N THR A 364 0.66 -1.24 -5.41
CA THR A 364 1.80 -2.07 -4.99
C THR A 364 2.51 -1.52 -3.75
N LEU A 365 2.59 -0.19 -3.60
CA LEU A 365 3.11 0.44 -2.38
C LEU A 365 2.23 0.11 -1.18
N GLN A 366 0.91 0.26 -1.32
CA GLN A 366 -0.05 -0.05 -0.26
C GLN A 366 0.02 -1.53 0.16
N GLN A 367 0.11 -2.46 -0.81
CA GLN A 367 0.25 -3.89 -0.52
C GLN A 367 1.57 -4.20 0.19
N ALA A 368 2.69 -3.63 -0.27
CA ALA A 368 4.00 -3.85 0.34
C ALA A 368 4.08 -3.23 1.75
N ALA A 369 3.53 -2.03 1.95
CA ALA A 369 3.48 -1.38 3.25
C ALA A 369 2.58 -2.14 4.24
N SER A 370 1.46 -2.69 3.79
CA SER A 370 0.60 -3.53 4.63
C SER A 370 1.29 -4.84 5.05
N SER A 371 1.82 -5.59 4.08
CA SER A 371 2.43 -6.90 4.34
C SER A 371 3.77 -6.83 5.09
N ARG A 372 4.60 -5.81 4.81
CA ARG A 372 5.97 -5.71 5.37
C ARG A 372 6.07 -4.76 6.55
N LEU A 373 5.23 -3.73 6.61
CA LEU A 373 5.31 -2.69 7.64
C LEU A 373 4.10 -2.66 8.58
N GLY A 374 3.05 -3.45 8.30
CA GLY A 374 1.81 -3.44 9.08
C GLY A 374 1.03 -2.12 8.95
N MET A 375 1.28 -1.32 7.90
CA MET A 375 0.61 -0.04 7.70
C MET A 375 -0.71 -0.21 6.95
N SER A 376 -1.78 0.42 7.43
CA SER A 376 -3.03 0.51 6.67
C SER A 376 -2.85 1.36 5.40
N THR A 377 -3.78 1.24 4.44
CA THR A 377 -3.75 2.02 3.20
C THR A 377 -3.78 3.53 3.45
N ASP A 378 -4.69 3.99 4.30
CA ASP A 378 -4.81 5.39 4.70
C ASP A 378 -3.53 5.91 5.39
N ARG A 379 -2.96 5.11 6.31
CA ARG A 379 -1.71 5.45 6.98
C ARG A 379 -0.55 5.57 6.00
N THR A 380 -0.43 4.62 5.08
CA THR A 380 0.59 4.62 4.02
C THR A 380 0.48 5.89 3.17
N MET A 381 -0.73 6.25 2.71
CA MET A 381 -0.93 7.42 1.87
C MET A 381 -0.67 8.73 2.60
N ARG A 382 -1.02 8.84 3.89
CA ARG A 382 -0.70 10.02 4.70
C ARG A 382 0.81 10.24 4.82
N ILE A 383 1.57 9.18 5.09
CA ILE A 383 3.03 9.27 5.21
C ILE A 383 3.65 9.58 3.85
N ALA A 384 3.19 8.93 2.78
CA ALA A 384 3.65 9.20 1.42
C ALA A 384 3.37 10.66 1.00
N GLN A 385 2.22 11.22 1.35
CA GLN A 385 1.92 12.65 1.14
C GLN A 385 2.95 13.55 1.83
N GLN A 386 3.31 13.27 3.08
CA GLN A 386 4.33 14.05 3.81
C GLN A 386 5.69 13.97 3.12
N LEU A 387 6.09 12.76 2.69
CA LEU A 387 7.35 12.55 1.96
C LEU A 387 7.36 13.30 0.62
N TYR A 388 6.24 13.37 -0.08
CA TYR A 388 6.10 14.12 -1.34
C TYR A 388 6.11 15.65 -1.12
N GLU A 389 5.28 16.16 -0.20
CA GLU A 389 5.12 17.59 0.07
C GLU A 389 6.35 18.24 0.70
N GLY A 390 7.09 17.47 1.49
CA GLY A 390 8.43 17.78 1.92
C GLY A 390 8.71 17.53 3.39
N ILE A 391 9.97 17.23 3.68
CA ILE A 391 10.53 17.05 5.01
C ILE A 391 11.69 18.03 5.18
N ASP A 392 11.89 18.54 6.39
CA ASP A 392 13.02 19.38 6.72
C ASP A 392 14.27 18.52 6.94
N ILE A 393 15.22 18.59 6.00
CA ILE A 393 16.49 17.87 6.05
C ILE A 393 17.60 18.81 6.53
N PRO A 394 18.40 18.44 7.55
CA PRO A 394 19.51 19.26 8.01
C PRO A 394 20.47 19.64 6.87
N GLY A 395 20.80 20.93 6.75
CA GLY A 395 21.69 21.46 5.71
C GLY A 395 21.05 21.66 4.33
N GLU A 396 19.98 20.95 4.01
CA GLU A 396 19.24 21.09 2.74
C GLU A 396 17.94 21.91 2.90
N GLY A 397 17.40 22.01 4.11
CA GLY A 397 16.10 22.58 4.41
C GLY A 397 14.95 21.69 3.93
N ARG A 398 13.77 22.29 3.72
CA ARG A 398 12.58 21.54 3.26
C ARG A 398 12.73 21.00 1.84
N VAL A 399 12.57 19.69 1.64
CA VAL A 399 12.69 19.00 0.34
C VAL A 399 11.65 17.88 0.20
N GLY A 400 11.10 17.70 -1.01
CA GLY A 400 10.30 16.52 -1.36
C GLY A 400 11.19 15.29 -1.56
N LEU A 401 10.92 14.22 -0.82
CA LEU A 401 11.74 13.00 -0.80
C LEU A 401 11.30 11.96 -1.82
N ILE A 402 10.03 11.96 -2.22
CA ILE A 402 9.49 11.04 -3.22
C ILE A 402 8.72 11.76 -4.32
N THR A 403 8.54 11.09 -5.45
CA THR A 403 7.59 11.47 -6.51
C THR A 403 6.14 11.27 -6.04
N TYR A 404 5.19 11.75 -6.86
CA TYR A 404 3.77 11.76 -6.55
C TYR A 404 3.24 10.34 -6.31
N MET A 405 2.63 10.15 -5.14
CA MET A 405 2.24 8.82 -4.63
C MET A 405 0.91 8.29 -5.19
N ARG A 406 0.20 9.06 -6.03
CA ARG A 406 -1.05 8.62 -6.68
C ARG A 406 -0.80 8.42 -8.18
N THR A 407 -0.18 7.32 -8.48
CA THR A 407 0.21 6.89 -9.83
C THR A 407 -0.17 5.44 -10.07
N ASP A 408 -0.52 5.13 -11.32
CA ASP A 408 -0.70 3.79 -11.89
C ASP A 408 0.43 3.43 -12.88
N SER A 409 1.43 4.29 -13.02
CA SER A 409 2.56 4.14 -13.94
C SER A 409 3.79 3.59 -13.25
N THR A 410 4.37 2.54 -13.82
CA THR A 410 5.69 2.00 -13.44
C THR A 410 6.84 2.69 -14.19
N ASN A 411 6.53 3.70 -15.01
CA ASN A 411 7.52 4.41 -15.81
C ASN A 411 8.53 5.16 -14.94
N LEU A 412 9.77 5.23 -15.42
CA LEU A 412 10.84 6.00 -14.81
C LEU A 412 11.41 6.95 -15.86
N SER A 413 11.63 8.21 -15.47
CA SER A 413 12.38 9.16 -16.31
C SER A 413 13.79 8.62 -16.59
N ARG A 414 14.37 9.07 -17.71
CA ARG A 414 15.74 8.70 -18.07
C ARG A 414 16.72 9.09 -16.96
N GLU A 415 16.54 10.27 -16.38
CA GLU A 415 17.33 10.78 -15.27
C GLU A 415 17.22 9.88 -14.03
N ALA A 416 16.01 9.37 -13.71
CA ALA A 416 15.82 8.45 -12.59
C ALA A 416 16.51 7.10 -12.82
N VAL A 417 16.41 6.55 -14.03
CA VAL A 417 17.07 5.29 -14.40
C VAL A 417 18.59 5.43 -14.28
N GLU A 418 19.16 6.51 -14.84
CA GLU A 418 20.60 6.79 -14.76
C GLU A 418 21.04 6.99 -13.31
N MET A 419 20.23 7.67 -12.49
CA MET A 419 20.51 7.89 -11.06
C MET A 419 20.54 6.59 -10.25
N ALA A 420 19.58 5.69 -10.44
CA ALA A 420 19.56 4.39 -9.75
C ALA A 420 20.75 3.52 -10.16
N ARG A 421 21.07 3.48 -11.45
CA ARG A 421 22.22 2.73 -11.99
C ARG A 421 23.54 3.27 -11.46
N ARG A 422 23.70 4.60 -11.39
CA ARG A 422 24.87 5.25 -10.80
C ARG A 422 25.01 4.90 -9.32
N TYR A 423 23.93 4.96 -8.55
CA TYR A 423 23.96 4.56 -7.14
C TYR A 423 24.41 3.10 -6.99
N LEU A 424 23.84 2.18 -7.79
CA LEU A 424 24.21 0.76 -7.76
C LEU A 424 25.70 0.55 -8.05
N ASP A 425 26.23 1.20 -9.09
CA ASP A 425 27.64 1.11 -9.46
C ASP A 425 28.55 1.62 -8.33
N GLU A 426 28.26 2.80 -7.77
CA GLU A 426 29.10 3.42 -6.74
C GLU A 426 29.03 2.71 -5.37
N LYS A 427 27.92 2.05 -5.04
CA LYS A 427 27.69 1.44 -3.72
C LYS A 427 27.78 -0.08 -3.68
N HIS A 428 27.44 -0.75 -4.78
CA HIS A 428 27.42 -2.20 -4.87
C HIS A 428 28.41 -2.74 -5.91
N GLY A 429 28.83 -1.91 -6.87
CA GLY A 429 29.77 -2.26 -7.93
C GLY A 429 29.10 -2.74 -9.22
N ALA A 430 29.86 -2.68 -10.32
CA ALA A 430 29.38 -2.96 -11.68
C ALA A 430 28.68 -4.32 -11.85
N ALA A 431 29.02 -5.34 -11.05
CA ALA A 431 28.38 -6.66 -11.08
C ALA A 431 26.88 -6.62 -10.72
N TYR A 432 26.43 -5.57 -10.03
CA TYR A 432 25.02 -5.36 -9.66
C TYR A 432 24.26 -4.47 -10.64
N VAL A 433 24.92 -3.97 -11.69
CA VAL A 433 24.33 -3.11 -12.71
C VAL A 433 24.11 -3.92 -13.99
N PRO A 434 22.87 -4.14 -14.45
CA PRO A 434 22.59 -4.78 -15.72
C PRO A 434 23.21 -4.01 -16.88
N GLU A 435 23.67 -4.72 -17.91
CA GLU A 435 24.26 -4.14 -19.12
C GLU A 435 23.33 -3.08 -19.75
N LYS A 436 22.03 -3.39 -19.84
CA LYS A 436 21.00 -2.48 -20.36
C LYS A 436 20.06 -2.01 -19.24
N PRO A 437 19.56 -0.77 -19.29
CA PRO A 437 18.55 -0.31 -18.35
C PRO A 437 17.29 -1.19 -18.37
N ARG A 438 16.68 -1.40 -17.21
CA ARG A 438 15.41 -2.13 -17.12
C ARG A 438 14.24 -1.21 -17.38
N MET A 439 13.39 -1.60 -18.32
CA MET A 439 12.13 -0.93 -18.62
C MET A 439 10.98 -1.80 -18.12
N TYR A 440 10.03 -1.17 -17.43
CA TYR A 440 8.84 -1.83 -16.92
C TYR A 440 7.62 -1.29 -17.66
N ALA A 441 6.85 -2.19 -18.28
CA ALA A 441 5.61 -1.80 -18.92
C ALA A 441 4.58 -1.40 -17.86
N SER A 442 3.83 -0.33 -18.14
CA SER A 442 2.65 0.02 -17.34
C SER A 442 1.44 -0.77 -17.86
N SER A 443 0.53 -1.16 -16.97
CA SER A 443 -0.69 -1.89 -17.32
C SER A 443 -1.75 -1.04 -18.03
N ASN A 444 -1.44 0.21 -18.35
CA ASN A 444 -2.33 1.20 -18.93
C ASN A 444 -1.55 2.02 -19.97
N ASP A 445 -1.91 1.92 -21.25
CA ASP A 445 -1.24 2.64 -22.34
C ASP A 445 -1.35 4.17 -22.17
N SER A 446 -2.44 4.65 -21.57
CA SER A 446 -2.62 6.09 -21.26
C SER A 446 -1.78 6.59 -20.07
N ALA A 447 -1.23 5.68 -19.24
CA ALA A 447 -0.36 6.02 -18.11
C ALA A 447 1.11 6.22 -18.52
N GLN A 448 1.49 5.77 -19.73
CA GLN A 448 2.87 5.80 -20.20
C GLN A 448 3.40 7.23 -20.45
N GLU A 449 2.54 8.21 -20.68
CA GLU A 449 2.96 9.53 -21.18
C GLU A 449 2.91 10.68 -20.15
N ALA A 450 2.36 10.50 -18.95
CA ALA A 450 2.13 11.62 -18.03
C ALA A 450 2.55 11.44 -16.57
N HIS A 451 2.71 10.22 -16.05
CA HIS A 451 3.01 9.99 -14.63
C HIS A 451 4.24 9.11 -14.45
N GLU A 452 5.03 9.42 -13.42
CA GLU A 452 6.17 8.60 -13.00
C GLU A 452 5.77 7.61 -11.89
N ALA A 453 6.55 6.54 -11.72
CA ALA A 453 6.44 5.64 -10.59
C ALA A 453 6.77 6.35 -9.26
N ILE A 454 6.35 5.75 -8.14
CA ILE A 454 6.70 6.19 -6.79
C ILE A 454 8.14 5.78 -6.50
N ARG A 455 9.02 6.78 -6.45
CA ARG A 455 10.47 6.62 -6.23
C ARG A 455 11.03 7.77 -5.40
N PRO A 456 12.25 7.64 -4.86
CA PRO A 456 12.98 8.78 -4.31
C PRO A 456 13.22 9.85 -5.38
N THR A 457 13.16 11.12 -4.97
CA THR A 457 13.59 12.24 -5.82
C THR A 457 15.09 12.25 -6.05
N ASP A 458 15.86 11.69 -5.10
CA ASP A 458 17.29 11.49 -5.18
C ASP A 458 17.67 10.15 -4.52
N ALA A 459 18.34 9.26 -5.26
CA ALA A 459 18.81 7.98 -4.74
C ALA A 459 19.93 8.13 -3.69
N PHE A 460 20.70 9.22 -3.74
CA PHE A 460 21.83 9.46 -2.84
C PHE A 460 21.42 10.02 -1.48
N ARG A 461 20.13 10.38 -1.31
CA ARG A 461 19.50 10.53 0.01
C ARG A 461 19.25 9.15 0.62
N ASP A 462 20.35 8.47 0.94
CA ASP A 462 20.32 7.14 1.53
C ASP A 462 19.45 7.15 2.81
N PRO A 463 18.47 6.24 2.95
CA PRO A 463 17.55 6.23 4.09
C PRO A 463 18.27 6.26 5.43
N ASP A 464 19.38 5.52 5.58
CA ASP A 464 20.10 5.41 6.85
C ASP A 464 20.83 6.72 7.19
N ARG A 465 21.21 7.53 6.18
CA ARG A 465 21.85 8.85 6.39
C ARG A 465 20.87 9.92 6.81
N ILE A 466 19.65 9.88 6.29
CA ILE A 466 18.61 10.88 6.59
C ILE A 466 17.65 10.43 7.70
N ALA A 467 17.86 9.25 8.29
CA ALA A 467 16.97 8.65 9.28
C ALA A 467 16.66 9.59 10.45
N ALA A 468 17.64 10.36 10.94
CA ALA A 468 17.47 11.28 12.05
C ALA A 468 16.51 12.46 11.75
N ALA A 469 16.25 12.75 10.47
CA ALA A 469 15.32 13.79 10.04
C ALA A 469 13.88 13.27 9.84
N LEU A 470 13.68 11.95 9.95
CA LEU A 470 12.42 11.28 9.67
C LEU A 470 11.79 10.74 10.96
N SER A 471 10.47 10.75 11.03
CA SER A 471 9.78 9.89 12.00
C SER A 471 10.03 8.42 11.67
N GLU A 472 9.86 7.52 12.64
CA GLU A 472 10.06 6.07 12.42
C GLU A 472 9.22 5.57 11.21
N GLU A 473 7.99 6.04 11.10
CA GLU A 473 7.08 5.63 10.03
C GLU A 473 7.48 6.21 8.67
N GLN A 474 7.94 7.46 8.64
CA GLN A 474 8.50 8.09 7.44
C GLN A 474 9.75 7.36 6.97
N PHE A 475 10.67 7.05 7.89
CA PHE A 475 11.88 6.28 7.60
C PHE A 475 11.55 4.91 7.02
N ARG A 476 10.65 4.15 7.65
CA ARG A 476 10.28 2.80 7.20
C ARG A 476 9.64 2.82 5.81
N LEU A 477 8.73 3.76 5.55
CA LEU A 477 8.09 3.86 4.24
C LEU A 477 9.05 4.37 3.17
N TYR A 478 9.86 5.40 3.48
CA TYR A 478 10.87 5.92 2.56
C TYR A 478 11.90 4.86 2.19
N ARG A 479 12.41 4.11 3.18
CA ARG A 479 13.34 2.99 2.96
C ARG A 479 12.74 1.93 2.05
N LEU A 480 11.45 1.57 2.25
CA LEU A 480 10.76 0.61 1.39
C LEU A 480 10.70 1.10 -0.07
N ILE A 481 10.29 2.35 -0.28
CA ILE A 481 10.24 2.98 -1.61
C ILE A 481 11.62 3.02 -2.26
N TRP A 482 12.62 3.44 -1.49
CA TRP A 482 14.00 3.58 -1.92
C TRP A 482 14.62 2.23 -2.33
N GLN A 483 14.44 1.19 -1.51
CA GLN A 483 14.97 -0.15 -1.80
C GLN A 483 14.34 -0.73 -3.06
N CYS A 484 13.03 -0.56 -3.25
CA CYS A 484 12.34 -1.02 -4.45
C CYS A 484 12.86 -0.30 -5.71
N PHE A 485 13.01 1.02 -5.64
CA PHE A 485 13.52 1.82 -6.76
C PHE A 485 14.96 1.46 -7.14
N VAL A 486 15.88 1.34 -6.17
CA VAL A 486 17.27 0.96 -6.48
C VAL A 486 17.32 -0.48 -7.01
N ALA A 487 16.61 -1.41 -6.37
CA ALA A 487 16.59 -2.82 -6.79
C ALA A 487 15.97 -3.01 -8.18
N CYS A 488 15.00 -2.18 -8.60
CA CYS A 488 14.39 -2.33 -9.94
C CYS A 488 15.38 -2.10 -11.09
N GLN A 489 16.57 -1.55 -10.82
CA GLN A 489 17.66 -1.43 -11.81
C GLN A 489 18.84 -2.37 -11.54
N SER A 490 18.70 -3.37 -10.66
CA SER A 490 19.77 -4.33 -10.34
C SER A 490 19.78 -5.55 -11.28
N THR A 491 20.85 -6.34 -11.23
CA THR A 491 20.91 -7.67 -11.87
C THR A 491 19.87 -8.64 -11.29
N ASP A 492 19.57 -9.69 -12.05
CA ASP A 492 18.68 -10.77 -11.58
C ASP A 492 19.37 -11.50 -10.42
N ALA A 493 18.59 -11.91 -9.43
CA ALA A 493 19.09 -12.82 -8.41
C ALA A 493 19.19 -14.22 -9.01
N GLU A 494 20.32 -14.90 -8.79
CA GLU A 494 20.55 -16.27 -9.25
C GLU A 494 20.77 -17.20 -8.07
N TRP A 495 20.19 -18.39 -8.12
CA TRP A 495 20.45 -19.46 -7.16
C TRP A 495 20.21 -20.82 -7.79
N ASP A 496 20.80 -21.84 -7.18
CA ASP A 496 20.56 -23.23 -7.55
C ASP A 496 19.36 -23.74 -6.75
N SER A 497 18.37 -24.29 -7.45
CA SER A 497 17.23 -24.97 -6.86
C SER A 497 17.47 -26.47 -6.99
N THR A 498 17.59 -27.15 -5.86
CA THR A 498 17.64 -28.61 -5.79
C THR A 498 16.22 -29.13 -5.55
N ALA A 499 15.69 -29.93 -6.46
CA ALA A 499 14.40 -30.60 -6.33
C ALA A 499 14.59 -32.08 -5.98
#